data_AF-A0A951FG24-F1
#
_entry.id   AF-A0A951FG24-F1
#
_cell.length_a   1.000
_cell.length_b   1.000
_cell.length_c   1.000
_cell.angle_alpha   90.00
_cell.angle_beta   90.00
_cell.angle_gamma   90.00
#
_symmetry.space_group_name_H-M   'P 1'
#
loop_
_entity.id
_entity.type
_entity.pdbx_description
1 polymer ?
#
loop_
_entity_poly.entity_id
_entity_poly.type
_entity_poly.pdbx_seq_one_letter_code
_entity_poly.pdbx_strand_id
1 'polypeptide(L)'
;HPREIVAVFSHADVIKAALAHYLGVHLDLFQRIVINPTSVSVLRLTPYGPQVLRVNDDGPLKLEPEKEETAKEGVGGVAVEKEPEQPEQSEH
;
A
#
# COMPACT_ATOMS: atom_id res chain seq x y z
N HIS A 1 -4.36 1.52 5.56
CA HIS A 1 -5.12 2.78 5.58
C HIS A 1 -4.73 3.66 4.39
N PRO A 2 -5.62 4.53 3.87
CA PRO A 2 -5.22 5.50 2.83
C PRO A 2 -4.08 6.38 3.37
N ARG A 3 -2.99 6.50 2.59
CA ARG A 3 -1.74 7.22 2.91
C ARG A 3 -0.81 6.59 3.96
N GLU A 4 -0.95 5.30 4.24
CA GLU A 4 -0.04 4.60 5.16
C GLU A 4 1.18 4.05 4.42
N ILE A 5 2.36 4.18 5.04
CA ILE A 5 3.59 3.56 4.55
C ILE A 5 3.66 2.16 5.14
N VAL A 6 3.70 1.14 4.28
CA VAL A 6 3.85 -0.26 4.69
C VAL A 6 5.23 -0.76 4.27
N ALA A 7 5.99 -1.27 5.23
CA ALA A 7 7.25 -1.96 4.98
C ALA A 7 7.01 -3.48 4.99
N VAL A 8 7.42 -4.16 3.92
CA VAL A 8 7.33 -5.62 3.79
C VAL A 8 8.73 -6.19 3.61
N PHE A 9 9.06 -7.17 4.42
CA PHE A 9 10.33 -7.89 4.33
C PHE A 9 10.07 -9.31 3.82
N SER A 10 10.84 -9.72 2.82
CA SER A 10 10.74 -11.05 2.24
C SER A 10 12.07 -11.45 1.61
N HIS A 11 12.10 -12.60 0.96
CA HIS A 11 13.27 -13.09 0.23
C HIS A 11 13.36 -12.42 -1.15
N ALA A 12 14.57 -12.42 -1.72
CA ALA A 12 14.85 -11.75 -2.99
C ALA A 12 13.90 -12.20 -4.11
N ASP A 13 13.59 -13.48 -4.24
CA ASP A 13 12.78 -13.99 -5.35
C ASP A 13 11.31 -13.58 -5.27
N VAL A 14 10.76 -13.48 -4.05
CA VAL A 14 9.40 -12.96 -3.85
C VAL A 14 9.33 -11.47 -4.21
N ILE A 15 10.36 -10.70 -3.83
CA ILE A 15 10.46 -9.29 -4.18
C ILE A 15 10.61 -9.11 -5.70
N LYS A 16 11.45 -9.91 -6.36
CA LYS A 16 11.62 -9.90 -7.82
C LYS A 16 10.30 -10.21 -8.54
N ALA A 17 9.57 -11.22 -8.08
CA ALA A 17 8.26 -11.58 -8.64
C ALA A 17 7.25 -10.44 -8.50
N ALA A 18 7.18 -9.81 -7.32
CA ALA A 18 6.33 -8.66 -7.08
C ALA A 18 6.71 -7.47 -7.97
N LEU A 19 8.00 -7.15 -8.08
CA LEU A 19 8.47 -6.08 -8.97
C LEU A 19 8.18 -6.37 -10.43
N ALA A 20 8.37 -7.61 -10.90
CA ALA A 20 8.02 -8.00 -12.26
C ALA A 20 6.53 -7.75 -12.55
N HIS A 21 5.66 -8.13 -11.61
CA HIS A 21 4.23 -7.87 -11.68
C HIS A 21 3.92 -6.36 -11.75
N TYR A 22 4.47 -5.55 -10.85
CA TYR A 22 4.18 -4.11 -10.80
C TYR A 22 4.86 -3.30 -11.92
N LEU A 23 5.95 -3.80 -12.50
CA LEU A 23 6.57 -3.23 -13.70
C LEU A 23 5.83 -3.62 -14.99
N GLY A 24 4.88 -4.55 -14.93
CA GLY A 24 4.17 -5.06 -16.10
C GLY A 24 5.05 -5.89 -17.04
N VAL A 25 6.20 -6.40 -16.58
CA VAL A 25 7.03 -7.32 -17.36
C VAL A 25 6.55 -8.75 -17.15
N HIS A 26 6.81 -9.62 -18.14
CA HIS A 26 6.44 -11.03 -18.02
C HIS A 26 7.08 -11.64 -16.77
N LEU A 27 6.31 -12.40 -15.99
CA LEU A 27 6.81 -12.92 -14.72
C LEU A 27 8.04 -13.81 -14.93
N ASP A 28 8.15 -14.53 -16.04
CA ASP A 28 9.32 -15.35 -16.39
C ASP A 28 10.64 -14.55 -16.45
N LEU A 29 10.56 -13.24 -16.66
CA LEU A 29 11.71 -12.34 -16.72
C LEU A 29 12.17 -11.89 -15.33
N PHE A 30 11.50 -12.27 -14.24
CA PHE A 30 11.86 -11.85 -12.87
C PHE A 30 13.28 -12.22 -12.48
N GLN A 31 13.82 -13.31 -13.03
CA GLN A 31 15.21 -13.74 -12.80
C GLN A 31 16.25 -12.74 -13.34
N ARG A 32 15.86 -11.82 -14.24
CA ARG A 32 16.73 -10.73 -14.72
C ARG A 32 16.79 -9.55 -13.74
N ILE A 33 15.88 -9.49 -12.76
CA ILE A 33 15.85 -8.44 -11.75
C ILE A 33 16.82 -8.80 -10.63
N VAL A 34 17.80 -7.95 -10.36
CA VAL A 34 18.77 -8.13 -9.27
C VAL A 34 18.25 -7.42 -8.02
N ILE A 35 18.24 -8.13 -6.90
CA ILE A 35 17.90 -7.61 -5.57
C ILE A 35 19.01 -8.02 -4.60
N ASN A 36 19.73 -7.03 -4.09
CA ASN A 36 20.81 -7.16 -3.13
C ASN A 36 20.25 -7.33 -1.71
N PRO A 37 21.00 -7.98 -0.80
CA PRO A 37 20.66 -7.98 0.62
C PRO A 37 20.56 -6.54 1.14
N THR A 38 19.64 -6.30 2.08
CA THR A 38 19.45 -4.99 2.74
C THR A 38 19.10 -3.82 1.80
N SER A 39 18.80 -4.08 0.53
CA SER A 39 18.28 -3.04 -0.37
C SER A 39 16.78 -2.84 -0.20
N VAL A 40 16.30 -1.68 -0.62
CA VAL A 40 14.89 -1.31 -0.57
C VAL A 40 14.38 -0.99 -1.96
N SER A 41 13.15 -1.45 -2.23
CA SER A 41 12.39 -1.11 -3.41
C SER A 41 11.11 -0.41 -2.97
N VAL A 42 10.74 0.67 -3.64
CA VAL A 42 9.63 1.53 -3.24
C VAL A 42 8.57 1.52 -4.32
N LEU A 43 7.36 1.14 -3.94
CA LEU A 43 6.16 1.12 -4.77
C LEU A 43 5.17 2.15 -4.25
N ARG A 44 4.66 3.00 -5.13
CA ARG A 44 3.54 3.89 -4.85
C ARG A 44 2.30 3.35 -5.55
N LEU A 45 1.33 2.91 -4.76
CA LEU A 45 0.04 2.44 -5.25
C LEU A 45 -0.93 3.62 -5.28
N THR A 46 -1.35 4.03 -6.47
CA THR A 46 -2.31 5.14 -6.66
C THR A 46 -3.58 4.63 -7.33
N PRO A 47 -4.70 5.38 -7.26
CA PRO A 47 -5.91 5.05 -8.02
C PRO A 47 -5.69 4.97 -9.54
N TYR A 48 -4.66 5.64 -10.06
CA TYR A 48 -4.32 5.66 -11.48
C TYR A 48 -3.36 4.53 -11.88
N GLY A 49 -2.93 3.72 -10.92
CA GLY A 49 -2.04 2.58 -11.12
C GLY A 49 -0.81 2.58 -10.21
N PRO A 50 -0.09 1.46 -10.17
CA PRO A 50 1.17 1.32 -9.43
C PRO A 50 2.31 2.08 -10.12
N GLN A 51 3.20 2.64 -9.33
CA GLN A 51 4.41 3.32 -9.80
C GLN A 51 5.61 2.79 -9.03
N VAL A 52 6.62 2.32 -9.75
CA VAL A 52 7.88 1.87 -9.17
C VAL A 52 8.81 3.08 -9.06
N LEU A 53 9.08 3.50 -7.83
CA LEU A 53 9.87 4.71 -7.56
C LEU A 53 11.36 4.40 -7.40
N ARG A 54 11.66 3.29 -6.73
CA ARG A 54 13.03 2.81 -6.52
C ARG A 54 13.06 1.29 -6.62
N VAL A 55 14.15 0.76 -7.15
CA VAL A 55 14.42 -0.68 -7.26
C VAL A 55 15.83 -0.94 -6.79
N ASN A 56 15.98 -1.92 -5.90
CA ASN A 56 17.28 -2.38 -5.41
C ASN A 56 18.19 -1.25 -4.89
N ASP A 57 17.62 -0.29 -4.16
CA ASP A 57 18.36 0.85 -3.65
C ASP A 57 19.04 0.52 -2.31
N ASP A 58 20.35 0.65 -2.25
CA ASP A 58 21.19 0.50 -1.05
C ASP A 58 21.64 1.86 -0.47
N GLY A 59 21.14 2.96 -1.03
CA GLY A 59 21.38 4.31 -0.57
C GLY A 59 20.57 4.69 0.68
N PRO A 60 20.83 5.89 1.25
CA PRO A 60 20.11 6.37 2.42
C PRO A 60 18.62 6.56 2.12
N LEU A 61 17.78 5.89 2.90
CA LEU A 61 16.33 5.97 2.76
C LEU A 61 15.79 7.20 3.48
N LYS A 62 15.09 8.05 2.73
CA LYS A 62 14.26 9.12 3.27
C LYS A 62 12.81 8.82 2.94
N LEU A 63 12.07 8.40 3.95
CA LEU A 63 10.64 8.16 3.88
C LEU A 63 9.95 9.31 4.62
N GLU A 64 10.00 10.50 4.05
CA GLU A 64 9.23 11.63 4.57
C GLU A 64 7.85 11.60 3.89
N PRO A 65 6.77 11.31 4.62
CA PRO A 65 5.44 11.46 4.07
C PRO A 65 5.16 12.96 3.89
N GLU A 66 5.01 13.42 2.65
CA GLU A 66 4.42 14.75 2.42
C GLU A 66 2.99 14.75 2.99
N LYS A 67 2.81 15.49 4.08
CA LYS A 67 1.49 15.85 4.60
C LYS A 67 0.80 16.68 3.53
N GLU A 68 -0.11 16.09 2.78
CA GLU A 68 -1.11 16.90 2.07
C GLU A 68 -2.21 17.25 3.07
N GLU A 69 -2.39 18.56 3.26
CA GLU A 69 -3.52 19.14 3.96
C GLU A 69 -4.84 18.78 3.28
N THR A 70 -5.84 18.63 4.12
CA THR A 70 -7.21 18.19 3.86
C THR A 70 -7.93 19.06 2.83
N ALA A 71 -8.56 18.44 1.83
CA ALA A 71 -9.70 19.02 1.12
C ALA A 71 -10.86 18.00 1.10
N LYS A 72 -12.00 18.43 1.64
CA LYS A 72 -13.22 17.66 1.92
C LYS A 72 -14.12 17.47 0.67
N GLU A 73 -15.11 16.58 0.85
CA GLU A 73 -16.40 16.42 0.13
C GLU A 73 -16.33 15.73 -1.24
N GLY A 74 -17.09 14.70 -1.58
CA GLY A 74 -18.18 13.95 -0.91
C GLY A 74 -18.79 12.96 -1.92
N VAL A 75 -19.76 12.15 -1.46
CA VAL A 75 -20.67 11.24 -2.21
C VAL A 75 -20.07 9.85 -2.53
N GLY A 76 -20.66 8.69 -2.18
CA GLY A 76 -21.90 8.36 -1.47
C GLY A 76 -22.29 6.89 -1.75
N GLY A 77 -22.70 6.15 -0.70
CA GLY A 77 -23.51 4.91 -0.73
C GLY A 77 -22.78 3.58 -1.02
N VAL A 78 -23.12 2.40 -0.45
CA VAL A 78 -24.34 1.94 0.24
C VAL A 78 -24.06 0.64 1.06
N ALA A 79 -24.79 0.49 2.18
CA ALA A 79 -25.18 -0.73 2.94
C ALA A 79 -24.10 -1.54 3.70
N VAL A 80 -24.32 -2.03 4.92
CA VAL A 80 -25.53 -2.70 5.44
C VAL A 80 -25.78 -2.36 6.92
N GLU A 81 -27.07 -2.26 7.21
CA GLU A 81 -27.76 -1.99 8.47
C GLU A 81 -27.54 -3.06 9.56
N LYS A 82 -27.52 -2.62 10.82
CA LYS A 82 -28.15 -3.34 11.93
C LYS A 82 -28.47 -2.36 13.07
N GLU A 83 -29.75 -2.05 13.23
CA GLU A 83 -30.40 -1.49 14.42
C GLU A 83 -31.45 -2.51 14.89
N PRO A 84 -32.06 -2.38 16.09
CA PRO A 84 -31.54 -1.88 17.37
C PRO A 84 -31.89 -2.84 18.54
N GLU A 85 -31.23 -2.73 19.69
CA GLU A 85 -31.73 -3.29 20.96
C GLU A 85 -32.09 -2.11 21.88
N GLN A 86 -33.37 -2.02 22.22
CA GLN A 86 -34.00 -0.87 22.89
C GLN A 86 -33.67 -0.79 24.39
N PRO A 87 -33.73 0.41 25.00
CA PRO A 87 -33.62 0.60 26.45
C PRO A 87 -35.00 0.57 27.12
N GLU A 88 -35.17 -0.27 28.14
CA GLU A 88 -36.38 -0.29 28.98
C GLU A 88 -36.12 0.39 30.33
N GLN A 89 -36.56 1.65 30.40
CA GLN A 89 -37.38 2.30 31.44
C GLN A 89 -37.05 2.14 32.95
N SER A 90 -36.78 3.33 33.55
CA SER A 90 -37.39 3.94 34.76
C SER A 90 -37.63 3.18 36.09
N GLU A 91 -37.39 3.96 37.18
CA GLU A 91 -37.94 3.88 38.55
C GLU A 91 -37.09 3.16 39.63
N HIS A 92 -36.29 3.93 40.38
CA HIS A 92 -36.64 4.48 41.71
C HIS A 92 -35.62 5.53 42.19
#